data_AF-A0A9W9BTV9-F1
#
_entry.id   AF-A0A9W9BTV9-F1
#
_cell.length_a   1.000
_cell.length_b   1.000
_cell.length_c   1.000
_cell.angle_alpha   90.00
_cell.angle_beta   90.00
_cell.angle_gamma   90.00
#
_symmetry.space_group_name_H-M   'P 1'
#
loop_
_entity.id
_entity.type
_entity.pdbx_description
1 polymer ?
#
loop_
_entity_poly.entity_id
_entity_poly.type
_entity_poly.pdbx_seq_one_letter_code
_entity_poly.pdbx_strand_id
1 'polypeptide(L)'
;MHTDEGDSNLHTDIRARHKPITTIDWRAELCRVLEQPIDSLDEHILDYLESSLDELRERRRLELLTDNTQPASPRYQVLYRIECGDSSLVTSEKPPWVVEAGPQSAHLRVSNPISNLELYLERNKDIAFLVYADLECCSYDPKEPLNRQVEFFPMEADAVSLLKQESVVLVSEYMEVALCELAESALEGIPHPTFELSEEADIVFPYLWWYYRRDTINEAISQLDEQSQLYLSVLQRYISERLAREWNEVDDLIFQRRITQKYLHYIFVCFSTSVGPWSIADNVA
;
A
#
# COMPACT_ATOMS: atom_id res chain seq x y z
N MET A 1 4.28 -8.68 -85.84
CA MET A 1 5.40 -9.44 -85.23
C MET A 1 5.90 -8.55 -84.10
N HIS A 2 5.85 -8.87 -82.81
CA HIS A 2 5.77 -10.12 -82.05
C HIS A 2 5.18 -9.74 -80.66
N THR A 3 4.11 -10.42 -80.21
CA THR A 3 4.00 -11.28 -78.99
C THR A 3 4.32 -10.57 -77.67
N ASP A 4 3.39 -10.33 -76.75
CA ASP A 4 2.60 -11.24 -75.86
C ASP A 4 3.32 -11.53 -74.53
N GLU A 5 2.50 -11.64 -73.47
CA GLU A 5 2.78 -12.06 -72.08
C GLU A 5 3.57 -11.08 -71.19
N GLY A 6 3.25 -10.86 -69.91
CA GLY A 6 2.29 -11.47 -69.00
C GLY A 6 2.53 -10.94 -67.57
N ASP A 7 1.55 -11.22 -66.71
CA ASP A 7 1.59 -11.27 -65.24
C ASP A 7 1.66 -10.01 -64.36
N SER A 8 0.51 -9.74 -63.73
CA SER A 8 0.30 -9.97 -62.30
C SER A 8 1.30 -9.34 -61.32
N ASN A 9 0.86 -8.28 -60.62
CA ASN A 9 0.87 -8.28 -59.16
C ASN A 9 -0.01 -7.15 -58.59
N LEU A 10 -1.13 -7.56 -58.00
CA LEU A 10 -1.84 -6.83 -56.97
C LEU A 10 -0.88 -6.63 -55.79
N HIS A 11 -0.36 -5.41 -55.60
CA HIS A 11 0.15 -5.00 -54.31
C HIS A 11 -0.87 -4.06 -53.66
N THR A 12 -1.64 -4.66 -52.76
CA THR A 12 -2.52 -4.01 -51.79
C THR A 12 -1.65 -3.13 -50.89
N ASP A 13 -1.61 -1.84 -51.19
CA ASP A 13 -0.83 -0.86 -50.43
C ASP A 13 -1.61 -0.52 -49.14
N ILE A 14 -1.37 -1.32 -48.09
CA ILE A 14 -1.84 -1.04 -46.73
C ILE A 14 -1.07 0.18 -46.23
N ARG A 15 -1.64 1.37 -46.46
CA ARG A 15 -1.15 2.61 -45.86
C ARG A 15 -1.22 2.50 -44.34
N ALA A 16 -0.09 2.14 -43.74
CA ALA A 16 0.17 2.30 -42.32
C ALA A 16 -0.03 3.77 -41.96
N ARG A 17 -1.14 4.09 -41.30
CA ARG A 17 -1.40 5.40 -40.69
C ARG A 17 -0.37 5.61 -39.58
N HIS A 18 0.77 6.17 -39.92
CA HIS A 18 1.70 6.72 -38.94
C HIS A 18 0.96 7.85 -38.21
N LYS A 19 0.66 7.64 -36.93
CA LYS A 19 0.29 8.76 -36.05
C LYS A 19 1.47 9.74 -36.08
N PRO A 20 1.25 11.04 -36.32
CA PRO A 20 2.34 11.99 -36.27
C PRO A 20 2.92 11.96 -34.85
N ILE A 21 4.23 11.73 -34.75
CA ILE A 21 4.98 11.97 -33.54
C ILE A 21 4.88 13.47 -33.32
N THR A 22 4.05 13.89 -32.36
CA THR A 22 4.05 15.26 -31.87
C THR A 22 5.34 15.41 -31.06
N THR A 23 6.40 15.90 -31.70
CA THR A 23 7.59 16.36 -31.01
C THR A 23 7.18 17.56 -30.16
N ILE A 24 7.00 17.32 -28.86
CA ILE A 24 6.73 18.38 -27.90
C ILE A 24 7.98 19.23 -27.80
N ASP A 25 7.83 20.54 -28.02
CA ASP A 25 8.90 21.50 -27.81
C ASP A 25 9.03 21.78 -26.31
N TRP A 26 9.82 20.94 -25.63
CA TRP A 26 10.05 21.03 -24.19
C TRP A 26 10.62 22.37 -23.76
N ARG A 27 11.35 23.06 -24.63
CA ARG A 27 11.90 24.38 -24.33
C ARG A 27 10.79 25.42 -24.27
N ALA A 28 9.92 25.45 -25.28
CA ALA A 28 8.77 26.37 -25.29
C ALA A 28 7.85 26.13 -24.09
N GLU A 29 7.65 24.86 -23.70
CA GLU A 29 6.86 24.48 -22.52
C GLU A 29 7.50 24.94 -21.20
N LEU A 30 8.81 24.74 -21.02
CA LEU A 30 9.55 25.20 -19.84
C LEU A 30 9.55 26.72 -19.74
N CYS A 31 9.83 27.43 -20.83
CA CYS A 31 9.75 28.88 -20.88
C CYS A 31 8.34 29.38 -20.52
N ARG A 32 7.28 28.72 -21.02
CA ARG A 32 5.90 29.07 -20.67
C ARG A 32 5.62 28.89 -19.18
N VAL A 33 6.06 27.77 -18.58
CA VAL A 33 5.85 27.47 -17.16
C VAL A 33 6.61 28.43 -16.24
N LEU A 34 7.82 28.82 -16.64
CA LEU A 34 8.68 29.75 -15.89
C LEU A 34 8.37 31.24 -16.20
N GLU A 35 7.34 31.50 -17.02
CA GLU A 35 6.97 32.82 -17.54
C GLU A 35 8.14 33.56 -18.20
N GLN A 36 9.05 32.81 -18.83
CA GLN A 36 10.23 33.34 -19.53
C GLN A 36 10.01 33.43 -21.05
N PRO A 37 10.69 34.37 -21.73
CA PRO A 37 10.78 34.39 -23.18
C PRO A 37 11.35 33.08 -23.76
N ILE A 38 10.85 32.66 -24.93
CA ILE A 38 11.34 31.46 -25.64
C ILE A 38 12.83 31.59 -26.04
N ASP A 39 13.29 32.82 -26.24
CA ASP A 39 14.66 33.16 -26.63
C ASP A 39 15.62 33.34 -25.44
N SER A 40 15.17 33.05 -24.21
CA SER A 40 16.02 33.14 -23.02
C SER A 40 17.21 32.18 -23.07
N LEU A 41 18.41 32.64 -22.71
CA LEU A 41 19.59 31.77 -22.68
C LEU A 41 19.39 30.61 -21.69
N ASP A 42 19.94 29.44 -22.00
CA ASP A 42 19.78 28.22 -21.20
C ASP A 42 20.20 28.42 -19.74
N GLU A 43 21.29 29.17 -19.51
CA GLU A 43 21.76 29.52 -18.17
C GLU A 43 20.69 30.28 -17.37
N HIS A 44 19.97 31.19 -18.01
CA HIS A 44 18.90 31.94 -17.34
C HIS A 44 17.71 31.03 -17.04
N ILE A 45 17.36 30.11 -17.95
CA ILE A 45 16.28 29.15 -17.73
C ILE A 45 16.61 28.24 -16.52
N LEU A 46 17.87 27.81 -16.40
CA LEU A 46 18.35 27.00 -15.28
C LEU A 46 18.33 27.77 -13.96
N ASP A 47 18.80 29.01 -13.95
CA ASP A 47 18.78 29.87 -12.75
C ASP A 47 17.34 30.13 -12.26
N TYR A 48 16.40 30.35 -13.18
CA TYR A 48 14.97 30.51 -12.85
C TYR A 48 14.34 29.21 -12.34
N LEU A 49 14.73 28.06 -12.91
CA LEU A 49 14.30 26.74 -12.42
C LEU A 49 14.78 26.50 -10.99
N GLU A 50 16.06 26.76 -10.72
CA GLU A 50 16.65 26.57 -9.39
C GLU A 50 16.00 27.52 -8.37
N SER A 51 15.85 28.80 -8.72
CA SER A 51 15.17 29.78 -7.88
C SER A 51 13.71 29.40 -7.59
N SER A 52 12.98 28.93 -8.61
CA SER A 52 11.58 28.49 -8.45
C SER A 52 11.47 27.24 -7.57
N LEU A 53 12.42 26.31 -7.70
CA LEU A 53 12.48 25.12 -6.84
C LEU A 53 12.77 25.49 -5.39
N ASP A 54 13.67 26.43 -5.15
CA ASP A 54 14.00 26.89 -3.80
C ASP A 54 12.85 27.69 -3.18
N GLU A 55 12.14 28.52 -3.95
CA GLU A 55 10.92 29.17 -3.48
C GLU A 55 9.83 28.15 -3.10
N LEU A 56 9.62 27.12 -3.92
CA LEU A 56 8.65 26.06 -3.61
C LEU A 56 9.04 25.26 -2.37
N ARG A 57 10.34 24.98 -2.19
CA ARG A 57 10.86 24.33 -0.97
C ARG A 57 10.65 25.20 0.26
N GLU A 58 10.90 26.50 0.15
CA GLU A 58 10.75 27.44 1.26
C GLU A 58 9.27 27.67 1.61
N ARG A 59 8.38 27.78 0.62
CA ARG A 59 6.93 27.83 0.87
C ARG A 59 6.44 26.58 1.59
N ARG A 60 6.87 25.39 1.15
CA ARG A 60 6.55 24.14 1.83
C ARG A 60 7.07 24.13 3.27
N ARG A 61 8.28 24.66 3.51
CA ARG A 61 8.86 24.79 4.85
C ARG A 61 8.03 25.73 5.74
N LEU A 62 7.53 26.83 5.19
CA LEU A 62 6.72 27.81 5.90
C LEU A 62 5.30 27.28 6.18
N GLU A 63 4.69 26.56 5.25
CA GLU A 63 3.41 25.87 5.45
C GLU A 63 3.48 24.91 6.65
N LEU A 64 4.56 24.14 6.75
CA LEU A 64 4.83 23.24 7.89
C LEU A 64 5.03 23.98 9.23
N LEU A 65 5.41 25.26 9.22
CA LEU A 65 5.57 26.06 10.43
C LEU A 65 4.27 26.74 10.87
N THR A 66 3.40 27.10 9.92
CA THR A 66 2.10 27.74 10.20
C THR A 66 1.02 26.77 10.68
N ASP A 67 1.13 25.47 10.37
CA ASP A 67 0.17 24.44 10.80
C ASP A 67 0.30 24.00 12.27
N ASN A 68 1.31 24.50 13.01
CA ASN A 68 1.58 24.12 14.41
C ASN A 68 0.53 24.58 15.45
N THR A 69 -0.65 25.06 15.02
CA THR A 69 -1.72 25.51 15.93
C THR A 69 -2.93 24.57 15.97
N GLN A 70 -2.99 23.56 15.11
CA GLN A 70 -3.89 22.42 15.26
C GLN A 70 -3.10 21.13 15.09
N PRO A 71 -3.29 20.10 15.95
CA PRO A 71 -2.74 18.80 15.66
C PRO A 71 -3.29 18.37 14.30
N ALA A 72 -2.39 18.16 13.33
CA ALA A 72 -2.76 17.67 12.02
C ALA A 72 -3.64 16.42 12.20
N SER A 73 -4.78 16.38 11.50
CA SER A 73 -5.73 15.29 11.66
C SER A 73 -5.03 13.95 11.40
N PRO A 74 -5.12 12.97 12.31
CA PRO A 74 -4.38 11.74 12.18
C PRO A 74 -4.77 11.01 10.89
N ARG A 75 -3.79 10.42 10.22
CA ARG A 75 -4.00 9.61 9.02
C ARG A 75 -3.19 8.32 9.08
N TYR A 76 -3.60 7.36 8.25
CA TYR A 76 -2.78 6.19 7.98
C TYR A 76 -1.95 6.41 6.72
N GLN A 77 -0.86 5.66 6.58
CA GLN A 77 -0.07 5.62 5.35
C GLN A 77 0.23 4.18 4.96
N VAL A 78 -0.08 3.82 3.70
CA VAL A 78 0.34 2.54 3.13
C VAL A 78 1.76 2.68 2.58
N LEU A 79 2.64 1.77 2.97
CA LEU A 79 3.99 1.62 2.45
C LEU A 79 4.17 0.23 1.84
N TYR A 80 4.75 0.19 0.65
CA TYR A 80 5.06 -1.04 -0.06
C TYR A 80 6.50 -1.43 0.24
N ARG A 81 6.71 -2.60 0.86
CA ARG A 81 8.05 -3.15 1.10
C ARG A 81 8.28 -4.31 0.14
N ILE A 82 9.36 -4.25 -0.63
CA ILE A 82 9.63 -5.20 -1.71
C ILE A 82 10.93 -5.91 -1.41
N GLU A 83 10.83 -7.23 -1.31
CA GLU A 83 11.95 -8.15 -1.24
C GLU A 83 12.12 -8.81 -2.61
N CYS A 84 13.32 -8.71 -3.19
CA CYS A 84 13.60 -9.23 -4.53
C CYS A 84 14.78 -10.21 -4.49
N GLY A 85 14.49 -11.50 -4.29
CA GLY A 85 15.52 -12.53 -4.08
C GLY A 85 16.50 -12.10 -2.98
N ASP A 86 17.80 -12.14 -3.27
CA ASP A 86 18.86 -11.75 -2.31
C ASP A 86 19.12 -10.23 -2.21
N SER A 87 18.25 -9.40 -2.79
CA SER A 87 18.41 -7.94 -2.76
C SER A 87 17.96 -7.33 -1.43
N SER A 88 18.48 -6.14 -1.10
CA SER A 88 18.01 -5.38 0.06
C SER A 88 16.53 -5.02 -0.07
N LEU A 89 15.82 -5.03 1.06
CA LEU A 89 14.44 -4.57 1.17
C LEU A 89 14.30 -3.13 0.69
N VAL A 90 13.35 -2.86 -0.20
CA VAL A 90 13.06 -1.52 -0.71
C VAL A 90 11.68 -1.08 -0.24
N THR A 91 11.59 0.11 0.36
CA THR A 91 10.32 0.70 0.84
C THR A 91 9.90 1.86 -0.04
N SER A 92 8.61 1.96 -0.38
CA SER A 92 8.04 3.02 -1.22
C SER A 92 6.65 3.42 -0.74
N GLU A 93 6.32 4.69 -0.87
CA GLU A 93 4.94 5.20 -0.66
C GLU A 93 4.04 4.86 -1.85
N LYS A 94 4.61 4.84 -3.06
CA LYS A 94 3.86 4.60 -4.29
C LYS A 94 3.79 3.10 -4.62
N PRO A 95 2.66 2.62 -5.14
CA PRO A 95 2.49 1.23 -5.54
C PRO A 95 3.54 0.83 -6.57
N PRO A 96 4.14 -0.36 -6.44
CA PRO A 96 5.02 -0.88 -7.46
C PRO A 96 4.25 -1.31 -8.70
N TRP A 97 4.98 -1.44 -9.81
CA TRP A 97 4.46 -2.01 -11.05
C TRP A 97 5.32 -3.18 -11.50
N VAL A 98 4.70 -4.12 -12.22
CA VAL A 98 5.40 -5.30 -12.74
C VAL A 98 6.17 -4.91 -14.00
N VAL A 99 7.39 -5.43 -14.12
CA VAL A 99 8.15 -5.42 -15.35
C VAL A 99 8.49 -6.84 -15.76
N GLU A 100 8.45 -7.10 -17.07
CA GLU A 100 8.88 -8.35 -17.69
C GLU A 100 10.42 -8.46 -17.67
N ALA A 101 10.99 -8.47 -16.48
CA ALA A 101 12.42 -8.63 -16.22
C ALA A 101 12.61 -9.62 -15.08
N GLY A 102 13.72 -10.36 -15.08
CA GLY A 102 14.05 -11.32 -14.02
C GLY A 102 13.41 -12.71 -14.19
N PRO A 103 13.63 -13.62 -13.21
CA PRO A 103 13.05 -14.95 -13.21
C PRO A 103 11.51 -14.89 -13.25
N GLN A 104 10.88 -15.77 -14.04
CA GLN A 104 9.42 -15.87 -14.20
C GLN A 104 8.71 -14.62 -14.77
N SER A 105 9.45 -13.65 -15.31
CA SER A 105 8.90 -12.41 -15.92
C SER A 105 8.09 -11.52 -14.97
N ALA A 106 8.29 -11.66 -13.65
CA ALA A 106 7.56 -10.91 -12.64
C ALA A 106 8.54 -10.26 -11.65
N HIS A 107 9.11 -9.11 -12.03
CA HIS A 107 9.91 -8.26 -11.15
C HIS A 107 9.18 -6.96 -10.86
N LEU A 108 9.26 -6.48 -9.61
CA LEU A 108 8.60 -5.25 -9.19
C LEU A 108 9.57 -4.06 -9.23
N ARG A 109 9.11 -2.94 -9.76
CA ARG A 109 9.82 -1.66 -9.70
C ARG A 109 9.03 -0.64 -8.89
N VAL A 110 9.77 0.24 -8.23
CA VAL A 110 9.23 1.38 -7.48
C VAL A 110 9.80 2.69 -7.98
N SER A 111 9.01 3.74 -7.86
CA SER A 111 9.44 5.12 -8.04
C SER A 111 9.72 5.76 -6.67
N ASN A 112 10.86 6.44 -6.54
CA ASN A 112 11.22 7.21 -5.34
C ASN A 112 11.22 6.38 -4.04
N PRO A 113 12.14 5.42 -3.89
CA PRO A 113 12.23 4.65 -2.65
C PRO A 113 12.53 5.55 -1.45
N ILE A 114 11.93 5.21 -0.31
CA ILE A 114 12.20 5.86 0.97
C ILE A 114 13.55 5.33 1.47
N SER A 115 14.57 6.19 1.43
CA SER A 115 15.93 5.83 1.83
C SER A 115 16.14 5.82 3.35
N ASN A 116 15.32 6.57 4.09
CA ASN A 116 15.39 6.66 5.55
C ASN A 116 13.95 6.85 6.09
N LEU A 117 13.44 5.81 6.76
CA LEU A 117 12.07 5.79 7.29
C LEU A 117 11.91 6.74 8.47
N GLU A 118 12.89 6.83 9.36
CA GLU A 118 12.86 7.74 10.51
C GLU A 118 12.70 9.20 10.05
N LEU A 119 13.49 9.64 9.08
CA LEU A 119 13.39 10.99 8.50
C LEU A 119 12.05 11.21 7.78
N TYR A 120 11.49 10.17 7.16
CA TYR A 120 10.17 10.23 6.56
C TYR A 120 9.09 10.46 7.62
N LEU A 121 9.12 9.71 8.73
CA LEU A 121 8.17 9.88 9.84
C LEU A 121 8.35 11.21 10.57
N GLU A 122 9.60 11.69 10.73
CA GLU A 122 9.88 13.03 11.27
C GLU A 122 9.23 14.14 10.46
N ARG A 123 9.10 13.96 9.13
CA ARG A 123 8.46 14.92 8.23
C ARG A 123 6.93 14.77 8.16
N ASN A 124 6.38 13.66 8.65
CA ASN A 124 4.97 13.31 8.54
C ASN A 124 4.42 12.91 9.92
N LYS A 125 4.41 13.88 10.84
CA LYS A 125 3.96 13.69 12.24
C LYS A 125 2.45 13.42 12.39
N ASP A 126 1.71 13.60 11.31
CA ASP A 126 0.28 13.32 11.20
C ASP A 126 -0.03 11.83 10.97
N ILE A 127 0.98 11.00 10.70
CA ILE A 127 0.83 9.56 10.53
C ILE A 127 0.59 8.90 11.90
N ALA A 128 -0.61 8.36 12.11
CA ALA A 128 -0.97 7.60 13.30
C ALA A 128 -0.40 6.17 13.27
N PHE A 129 -0.47 5.51 12.11
CA PHE A 129 0.06 4.17 11.88
C PHE A 129 0.42 3.97 10.41
N LEU A 130 1.32 3.01 10.18
CA LEU A 130 1.70 2.54 8.86
C LEU A 130 0.99 1.23 8.55
N VAL A 131 0.69 1.03 7.27
CA VAL A 131 0.25 -0.25 6.73
C VAL A 131 1.34 -0.74 5.80
N TYR A 132 1.99 -1.84 6.15
CA TYR A 132 2.94 -2.49 5.27
C TYR A 132 2.25 -3.49 4.36
N ALA A 133 2.44 -3.30 3.06
CA ALA A 133 2.17 -4.30 2.05
C ALA A 133 3.51 -4.93 1.63
N ASP A 134 3.76 -6.14 2.10
CA ASP A 134 5.01 -6.86 1.83
C ASP A 134 4.89 -7.67 0.55
N LEU A 135 5.72 -7.34 -0.43
CA LEU A 135 5.74 -8.02 -1.73
C LEU A 135 7.06 -8.76 -1.92
N GLU A 136 6.96 -9.90 -2.58
CA GLU A 136 8.13 -10.68 -3.00
C GLU A 136 8.10 -10.92 -4.49
N CYS A 137 9.20 -10.60 -5.16
CA CYS A 137 9.37 -10.90 -6.57
C CYS A 137 10.68 -11.67 -6.80
N CYS A 138 10.82 -12.29 -7.98
CA CYS A 138 11.99 -13.07 -8.38
C CYS A 138 12.30 -14.31 -7.51
N SER A 139 11.38 -14.74 -6.64
CA SER A 139 11.57 -15.95 -5.83
C SER A 139 11.33 -17.22 -6.64
N TYR A 140 12.16 -18.23 -6.38
CA TYR A 140 12.17 -19.49 -7.14
C TYR A 140 10.97 -20.40 -6.87
N ASP A 141 10.27 -20.19 -5.76
CA ASP A 141 9.09 -20.96 -5.41
C ASP A 141 7.81 -20.23 -5.86
N PRO A 142 7.02 -20.79 -6.79
CA PRO A 142 5.70 -20.27 -7.09
C PRO A 142 4.81 -20.51 -5.87
N LYS A 143 4.76 -19.55 -4.95
CA LYS A 143 3.77 -19.55 -3.89
C LYS A 143 2.40 -19.43 -4.56
N GLU A 144 1.45 -20.26 -4.15
CA GLU A 144 0.07 -20.06 -4.57
C GLU A 144 -0.30 -18.61 -4.23
N PRO A 145 -0.87 -17.84 -5.19
CA PRO A 145 -1.31 -16.50 -4.91
C PRO A 145 -2.25 -16.58 -3.71
N LEU A 146 -2.06 -15.72 -2.71
CA LEU A 146 -3.02 -15.60 -1.63
C LEU A 146 -4.38 -15.37 -2.29
N ASN A 147 -5.26 -16.37 -2.22
CA ASN A 147 -6.57 -16.42 -2.85
C ASN A 147 -7.57 -15.48 -2.13
N ARG A 148 -7.06 -14.35 -1.64
CA ARG A 148 -7.76 -13.30 -0.92
C ARG A 148 -8.13 -12.23 -1.95
N GLN A 149 -9.29 -11.60 -1.80
CA GLN A 149 -9.65 -10.49 -2.66
C GLN A 149 -8.76 -9.31 -2.25
N VAL A 150 -7.72 -9.06 -3.05
CA VAL A 150 -6.73 -7.99 -2.82
C VAL A 150 -7.08 -6.75 -3.67
N GLU A 151 -8.36 -6.58 -4.02
CA GLU A 151 -8.87 -5.44 -4.80
C GLU A 151 -8.71 -4.06 -4.11
N PHE A 152 -8.17 -4.02 -2.89
CA PHE A 152 -8.00 -2.80 -2.12
C PHE A 152 -6.76 -2.00 -2.50
N PHE A 153 -5.65 -2.66 -2.81
CA PHE A 153 -4.43 -1.92 -3.15
C PHE A 153 -4.54 -1.40 -4.59
N PRO A 154 -4.18 -0.13 -4.85
CA PRO A 154 -4.17 0.46 -6.19
C PRO A 154 -2.97 -0.05 -7.01
N MET A 155 -2.82 -1.37 -7.10
CA MET A 155 -1.78 -2.08 -7.83
C MET A 155 -2.38 -2.85 -9.00
N GLU A 156 -1.56 -3.12 -10.02
CA GLU A 156 -1.95 -4.03 -11.10
C GLU A 156 -2.23 -5.44 -10.53
N ALA A 157 -3.16 -6.17 -11.14
CA ALA A 157 -3.56 -7.50 -10.68
C ALA A 157 -2.36 -8.46 -10.57
N ASP A 158 -1.36 -8.29 -11.44
CA ASP A 158 -0.13 -9.08 -11.44
C ASP A 158 0.76 -8.75 -10.23
N ALA A 159 0.89 -7.47 -9.86
CA ALA A 159 1.64 -7.05 -8.66
C ALA A 159 0.97 -7.52 -7.37
N VAL A 160 -0.36 -7.51 -7.36
CA VAL A 160 -1.18 -8.02 -6.26
C VAL A 160 -0.89 -9.49 -5.96
N SER A 161 -0.66 -10.32 -6.99
CA SER A 161 -0.33 -11.75 -6.80
C SER A 161 0.97 -11.99 -6.04
N LEU A 162 1.83 -10.97 -5.96
CA LEU A 162 3.14 -11.00 -5.29
C LEU A 162 3.07 -10.53 -3.82
N LEU A 163 1.89 -10.16 -3.33
CA LEU A 163 1.68 -9.78 -1.93
C LEU A 163 1.84 -11.01 -1.01
N LYS A 164 2.86 -10.97 -0.14
CA LYS A 164 3.10 -11.96 0.91
C LYS A 164 2.23 -11.73 2.13
N GLN A 165 2.23 -10.49 2.62
CA GLN A 165 1.74 -10.15 3.94
C GLN A 165 1.27 -8.70 3.97
N GLU A 166 0.28 -8.47 4.83
CA GLU A 166 -0.21 -7.14 5.19
C GLU A 166 -0.09 -7.03 6.71
N SER A 167 0.55 -5.97 7.21
CA SER A 167 0.65 -5.68 8.64
C SER A 167 0.45 -4.19 8.93
N VAL A 168 0.01 -3.89 10.14
CA VAL A 168 -0.13 -2.52 10.65
C VAL A 168 0.87 -2.30 11.78
N VAL A 169 1.59 -1.18 11.72
CA VAL A 169 2.56 -0.77 12.74
C VAL A 169 2.17 0.60 13.26
N LEU A 170 2.11 0.73 14.59
CA LEU A 170 1.77 1.97 15.25
C LEU A 170 2.95 2.95 15.20
N VAL A 171 2.66 4.22 14.95
CA VAL A 171 3.67 5.29 14.91
C VAL A 171 3.40 6.33 15.99
N SER A 172 2.13 6.64 16.24
CA SER A 172 1.73 7.65 17.21
C SER A 172 1.44 7.01 18.58
N GLU A 173 2.01 7.59 19.62
CA GLU A 173 1.71 7.26 21.03
C GLU A 173 0.23 7.42 21.35
N TYR A 174 -0.45 8.42 20.77
CA TYR A 174 -1.89 8.58 20.93
C TYR A 174 -2.68 7.40 20.34
N MET A 175 -2.21 6.83 19.23
CA MET A 175 -2.83 5.64 18.63
C MET A 175 -2.65 4.41 19.51
N GLU A 176 -1.45 4.24 20.07
CA GLU A 176 -1.13 3.16 21.01
C GLU A 176 -2.02 3.21 22.25
N VAL A 177 -2.08 4.36 22.92
CA VAL A 177 -2.91 4.58 24.11
C VAL A 177 -4.39 4.29 23.79
N ALA A 178 -4.91 4.84 22.69
CA ALA A 178 -6.30 4.63 22.30
C ALA A 178 -6.62 3.15 22.01
N LEU A 179 -5.70 2.40 21.40
CA LEU A 179 -5.85 0.97 21.17
C LEU A 179 -5.77 0.14 22.45
N CYS A 180 -4.90 0.51 23.39
CA CYS A 180 -4.82 -0.12 24.71
C CYS A 180 -6.12 0.08 25.49
N GLU A 181 -6.66 1.30 25.54
CA GLU A 181 -7.95 1.59 26.19
C GLU A 181 -9.11 0.85 25.52
N LEU A 182 -9.09 0.74 24.17
CA LEU A 182 -10.05 -0.07 23.44
C LEU A 182 -9.92 -1.56 23.78
N ALA A 183 -8.69 -2.06 23.95
CA ALA A 183 -8.44 -3.45 24.29
C ALA A 183 -9.04 -3.82 25.64
N GLU A 184 -8.80 -2.97 26.64
CA GLU A 184 -9.32 -3.13 28.01
C GLU A 184 -10.85 -3.11 28.05
N SER A 185 -11.48 -2.31 27.20
CA SER A 185 -12.94 -2.13 27.20
C SER A 185 -13.70 -3.11 26.31
N ALA A 186 -13.15 -3.53 25.17
CA ALA A 186 -13.89 -4.25 24.13
C ALA A 186 -13.31 -5.62 23.74
N LEU A 187 -12.03 -5.87 24.02
CA LEU A 187 -11.32 -7.06 23.53
C LEU A 187 -11.08 -8.11 24.61
N GLU A 188 -11.60 -7.91 25.82
CA GLU A 188 -11.48 -8.88 26.90
C GLU A 188 -12.01 -10.27 26.48
N GLY A 189 -11.21 -11.29 26.81
CA GLY A 189 -11.56 -12.70 26.58
C GLY A 189 -11.37 -13.21 25.15
N ILE A 190 -10.76 -12.44 24.24
CA ILE A 190 -10.36 -12.93 22.92
C ILE A 190 -8.87 -12.68 22.64
N PRO A 191 -8.23 -13.50 21.78
CA PRO A 191 -6.90 -13.18 21.28
C PRO A 191 -6.93 -11.89 20.46
N HIS A 192 -6.08 -10.94 20.81
CA HIS A 192 -5.83 -9.71 20.07
C HIS A 192 -4.33 -9.38 20.10
N PRO A 193 -3.83 -8.54 19.18
CA PRO A 193 -2.43 -8.11 19.19
C PRO A 193 -2.07 -7.36 20.47
N THR A 194 -0.78 -7.36 20.80
CA THR A 194 -0.23 -6.40 21.75
C THR A 194 -0.07 -5.07 21.01
N PHE A 195 -0.69 -4.00 21.52
CA PHE A 195 -0.66 -2.68 20.91
C PHE A 195 0.53 -1.91 21.49
N GLU A 196 1.73 -2.20 20.99
CA GLU A 196 2.97 -1.56 21.44
C GLU A 196 3.63 -0.77 20.31
N LEU A 197 4.25 0.38 20.63
CA LEU A 197 5.16 1.08 19.73
C LEU A 197 6.50 0.32 19.63
N SER A 198 6.52 -0.79 18.91
CA SER A 198 7.77 -1.48 18.56
C SER A 198 7.76 -2.00 17.14
N GLU A 199 8.95 -2.08 16.52
CA GLU A 199 9.13 -2.67 15.19
C GLU A 199 8.83 -4.18 15.15
N GLU A 200 8.68 -4.82 16.31
CA GLU A 200 8.37 -6.24 16.45
C GLU A 200 6.88 -6.50 16.71
N ALA A 201 6.11 -5.47 17.08
CA ALA A 201 4.69 -5.55 17.42
C ALA A 201 3.78 -5.23 16.22
N ASP A 202 3.89 -6.07 15.18
CA ASP A 202 3.05 -5.96 14.00
C ASP A 202 1.63 -6.51 14.26
N ILE A 203 0.61 -5.69 13.95
CA ILE A 203 -0.76 -6.16 13.86
C ILE A 203 -0.93 -6.83 12.49
N VAL A 204 -0.88 -8.15 12.44
CA VAL A 204 -0.90 -8.91 11.19
C VAL A 204 -2.34 -9.16 10.69
N PHE A 205 -2.56 -8.97 9.38
CA PHE A 205 -3.81 -9.33 8.70
C PHE A 205 -4.15 -10.83 8.92
N PRO A 206 -5.39 -11.22 9.29
CA PRO A 206 -6.68 -10.66 8.82
C PRO A 206 -7.47 -9.77 9.79
N TYR A 207 -6.85 -9.22 10.85
CA TYR A 207 -7.55 -8.38 11.85
C TYR A 207 -8.83 -9.02 12.42
N LEU A 208 -8.83 -10.35 12.59
CA LEU A 208 -10.03 -11.11 12.96
C LEU A 208 -10.63 -10.68 14.30
N TRP A 209 -9.78 -10.26 15.24
CA TRP A 209 -10.21 -9.70 16.52
C TRP A 209 -11.16 -8.51 16.33
N TRP A 210 -10.94 -7.67 15.32
CA TRP A 210 -11.83 -6.58 14.98
C TRP A 210 -13.16 -7.11 14.47
N TYR A 211 -13.15 -8.06 13.53
CA TYR A 211 -14.35 -8.68 12.98
C TYR A 211 -15.25 -9.29 14.08
N TYR A 212 -14.67 -10.05 15.01
CA TYR A 212 -15.40 -10.74 16.08
C TYR A 212 -15.97 -9.82 17.15
N ARG A 213 -15.45 -8.60 17.28
CA ARG A 213 -15.88 -7.61 18.27
C ARG A 213 -16.41 -6.32 17.66
N ARG A 214 -16.76 -6.29 16.36
CA ARG A 214 -17.18 -5.06 15.64
C ARG A 214 -18.21 -4.23 16.41
N ASP A 215 -19.28 -4.87 16.88
CA ASP A 215 -20.35 -4.17 17.59
C ASP A 215 -19.86 -3.62 18.94
N THR A 216 -19.18 -4.45 19.73
CA THR A 216 -18.60 -4.05 21.02
C THR A 216 -17.54 -2.96 20.88
N ILE A 217 -16.69 -3.04 19.84
CA ILE A 217 -15.69 -2.02 19.51
C ILE A 217 -16.39 -0.70 19.17
N ASN A 218 -17.43 -0.72 18.33
CA ASN A 218 -18.15 0.50 17.97
C ASN A 218 -18.80 1.16 19.18
N GLU A 219 -19.39 0.36 20.07
CA GLU A 219 -19.96 0.85 21.34
C GLU A 219 -18.86 1.42 22.25
N ALA A 220 -17.75 0.72 22.42
CA ALA A 220 -16.63 1.16 23.25
C ALA A 220 -16.01 2.47 22.73
N ILE A 221 -15.75 2.58 21.42
CA ILE A 221 -15.24 3.80 20.79
C ILE A 221 -16.12 5.00 21.16
N SER A 222 -17.46 4.86 21.14
CA SER A 222 -18.38 5.95 21.47
C SER A 222 -18.28 6.47 22.92
N GLN A 223 -17.66 5.70 23.82
CA GLN A 223 -17.49 6.02 25.24
C GLN A 223 -16.08 6.54 25.58
N LEU A 224 -15.13 6.44 24.66
CA LEU A 224 -13.77 6.97 24.84
C LEU A 224 -13.75 8.49 24.70
N ASP A 225 -12.64 9.13 25.08
CA ASP A 225 -12.47 10.57 24.90
C ASP A 225 -12.37 10.96 23.41
N GLU A 226 -12.55 12.25 23.12
CA GLU A 226 -12.57 12.77 21.74
C GLU A 226 -11.27 12.49 20.97
N GLN A 227 -10.12 12.48 21.65
CA GLN A 227 -8.84 12.24 21.01
C GLN A 227 -8.69 10.76 20.65
N SER A 228 -9.01 9.85 21.56
CA SER A 228 -9.01 8.42 21.29
C SER A 228 -9.98 8.04 20.17
N GLN A 229 -11.19 8.64 20.17
CA GLN A 229 -12.16 8.48 19.09
C GLN A 229 -11.59 8.92 17.74
N LEU A 230 -10.90 10.07 17.69
CA LEU A 230 -10.30 10.59 16.48
C LEU A 230 -9.28 9.61 15.90
N TYR A 231 -8.36 9.09 16.71
CA TYR A 231 -7.33 8.14 16.25
C TYR A 231 -7.92 6.79 15.84
N LEU A 232 -8.84 6.23 16.65
CA LEU A 232 -9.48 4.96 16.33
C LEU A 232 -10.37 5.04 15.09
N SER A 233 -10.96 6.21 14.81
CA SER A 233 -11.73 6.41 13.56
C SER A 233 -10.88 6.22 12.31
N VAL A 234 -9.57 6.53 12.37
CA VAL A 234 -8.64 6.35 11.25
C VAL A 234 -8.42 4.87 10.97
N LEU A 235 -8.23 4.06 12.01
CA LEU A 235 -8.07 2.62 11.87
C LEU A 235 -9.37 1.94 11.48
N GLN A 236 -10.49 2.33 12.08
CA GLN A 236 -11.81 1.84 11.72
C GLN A 236 -12.11 2.13 10.24
N ARG A 237 -11.76 3.32 9.75
CA ARG A 237 -11.89 3.69 8.34
C ARG A 237 -11.03 2.78 7.46
N TYR A 238 -9.74 2.61 7.78
CA TYR A 238 -8.84 1.72 7.03
C TYR A 238 -9.41 0.30 6.92
N ILE A 239 -9.76 -0.30 8.07
CA ILE A 239 -10.31 -1.67 8.13
C ILE A 239 -11.62 -1.77 7.35
N SER A 240 -12.52 -0.79 7.49
CA SER A 240 -13.80 -0.78 6.77
C SER A 240 -13.61 -0.68 5.26
N GLU A 241 -12.76 0.23 4.79
CA GLU A 241 -12.45 0.38 3.37
C GLU A 241 -11.80 -0.91 2.80
N ARG A 242 -10.95 -1.58 3.60
CA ARG A 242 -10.22 -2.80 3.22
C ARG A 242 -11.05 -4.07 3.21
N LEU A 243 -11.92 -4.25 4.20
CA LEU A 243 -12.56 -5.53 4.52
C LEU A 243 -14.08 -5.53 4.44
N ALA A 244 -14.77 -4.38 4.30
CA ALA A 244 -16.23 -4.35 4.33
C ALA A 244 -16.88 -5.29 3.30
N ARG A 245 -16.34 -5.37 2.08
CA ARG A 245 -16.86 -6.28 1.06
C ARG A 245 -16.71 -7.75 1.46
N GLU A 246 -15.53 -8.14 1.93
CA GLU A 246 -15.26 -9.51 2.36
C GLU A 246 -16.13 -9.87 3.56
N TRP A 247 -16.21 -9.01 4.56
CA TRP A 247 -17.01 -9.24 5.74
C TRP A 247 -18.51 -9.32 5.45
N ASN A 248 -19.03 -8.48 4.56
CA ASN A 248 -20.43 -8.58 4.14
C ASN A 248 -20.71 -9.92 3.44
N GLU A 249 -19.78 -10.40 2.60
CA GLU A 249 -19.90 -11.72 1.96
C GLU A 249 -19.89 -12.86 2.98
N VAL A 250 -19.02 -12.76 4.00
CA VAL A 250 -18.96 -13.72 5.12
C VAL A 250 -20.27 -13.70 5.92
N ASP A 251 -20.74 -12.51 6.28
CA ASP A 251 -21.98 -12.32 7.05
C ASP A 251 -23.20 -12.90 6.30
N ASP A 252 -23.30 -12.65 4.99
CA ASP A 252 -24.34 -13.21 4.11
C ASP A 252 -24.29 -14.74 4.05
N LEU A 253 -23.10 -15.32 3.92
CA LEU A 253 -22.91 -16.77 3.91
C LEU A 253 -23.31 -17.39 5.25
N ILE A 254 -22.86 -16.82 6.36
CA ILE A 254 -23.20 -17.27 7.72
C ILE A 254 -24.71 -17.18 7.95
N PHE A 255 -25.36 -16.09 7.53
CA PHE A 255 -26.80 -15.92 7.62
C PHE A 255 -27.56 -17.01 6.84
N GLN A 256 -27.04 -17.40 5.67
CA GLN A 256 -27.56 -18.52 4.86
C GLN A 256 -27.18 -19.91 5.42
N ARG A 257 -26.47 -19.99 6.55
CA ARG A 257 -25.93 -21.23 7.14
C ARG A 257 -25.00 -21.99 6.19
N ARG A 258 -24.25 -21.25 5.38
CA ARG A 258 -23.25 -21.78 4.44
C ARG A 258 -21.90 -21.17 4.78
N ILE A 259 -20.83 -21.85 4.42
CA ILE A 259 -19.50 -21.26 4.40
C ILE A 259 -18.64 -21.94 3.34
N THR A 260 -17.76 -21.17 2.72
CA THR A 260 -16.74 -21.69 1.81
C THR A 260 -15.43 -21.90 2.54
N GLN A 261 -14.60 -22.84 2.09
CA GLN A 261 -13.28 -23.12 2.66
C GLN A 261 -12.43 -21.85 2.84
N LYS A 262 -12.53 -20.89 1.90
CA LYS A 262 -11.88 -19.58 1.95
C LYS A 262 -12.15 -18.80 3.26
N TYR A 263 -13.36 -18.87 3.81
CA TYR A 263 -13.79 -18.05 4.95
C TYR A 263 -13.81 -18.78 6.29
N LEU A 264 -13.38 -20.05 6.35
CA LEU A 264 -13.46 -20.85 7.59
C LEU A 264 -12.79 -20.18 8.80
N HIS A 265 -11.75 -19.39 8.56
CA HIS A 265 -11.03 -18.64 9.60
C HIS A 265 -11.87 -17.55 10.30
N TYR A 266 -13.01 -17.14 9.73
CA TYR A 266 -14.00 -16.25 10.36
C TYR A 266 -14.99 -16.97 11.28
N ILE A 267 -15.03 -18.31 11.27
CA ILE A 267 -15.87 -19.10 12.19
C ILE A 267 -15.01 -19.77 13.25
N PHE A 268 -13.81 -20.22 12.87
CA PHE A 268 -12.89 -20.89 13.78
C PHE A 268 -11.88 -19.88 14.34
N VAL A 269 -12.12 -19.43 15.58
CA VAL A 269 -11.07 -18.79 16.39
C VAL A 269 -10.05 -19.89 16.74
N CYS A 270 -9.03 -20.05 15.91
CA CYS A 270 -7.95 -20.98 16.22
C CYS A 270 -7.10 -20.32 17.31
N PHE A 271 -7.21 -20.81 18.55
CA PHE A 271 -6.31 -20.46 19.64
C PHE A 271 -4.91 -21.02 19.32
N SER A 272 -4.15 -20.35 18.46
CA SER A 272 -2.72 -20.61 18.35
C SER A 272 -2.03 -19.86 19.49
N THR A 273 -2.06 -20.46 20.68
CA THR A 273 -1.03 -20.16 21.68
C THR A 273 0.31 -20.53 21.05
N SER A 274 1.19 -19.55 20.86
CA SER A 274 2.60 -19.81 20.66
C SER A 274 3.14 -20.50 21.92
N VAL A 275 3.03 -21.82 21.96
CA VAL A 275 3.81 -22.66 22.86
C VAL A 275 4.81 -23.37 21.98
N GLY A 276 6.09 -23.20 22.32
CA GLY A 276 7.24 -23.74 21.59
C GLY A 276 7.19 -25.26 21.37
N PRO A 277 8.20 -25.79 20.67
CA PRO A 277 8.15 -27.11 20.05
C PRO A 277 8.11 -28.20 21.13
N TRP A 278 6.93 -28.79 21.33
CA TRP A 278 6.83 -30.06 22.02
C TRP A 278 7.24 -31.16 21.05
N SER A 279 8.48 -31.61 21.24
CA SER A 279 8.99 -32.87 20.74
C SER A 279 7.99 -33.99 21.04
N ILE A 280 7.56 -34.69 20.00
CA ILE A 280 6.89 -35.98 20.13
C ILE A 280 7.95 -36.93 20.67
N ALA A 281 7.96 -37.13 21.99
CA ALA A 281 8.64 -38.27 22.56
C ALA A 281 7.77 -39.50 22.29
N ASP A 282 8.23 -40.30 21.32
CA ASP A 282 7.94 -41.71 21.26
C ASP A 282 8.10 -42.32 22.65
N ASN A 283 7.06 -43.01 23.13
CA ASN A 283 7.29 -44.23 23.90
C ASN A 283 6.09 -45.16 23.77
N VAL A 284 6.29 -46.10 22.84
CA VAL A 284 5.73 -47.44 22.85
C VAL A 284 6.32 -48.20 24.03
N ALA A 285 5.47 -48.65 24.95
CA ALA A 285 5.46 -49.96 25.65
C ALA A 285 4.74 -49.84 27.00
#